data_AF-A0A9E3CMC4-F1
#
_entry.id   AF-A0A9E3CMC4-F1
#
_cell.length_a   1.000
_cell.length_b   1.000
_cell.length_c   1.000
_cell.angle_alpha   90.00
_cell.angle_beta   90.00
_cell.angle_gamma   90.00
#
_symmetry.space_group_name_H-M   'P 1'
#
loop_
_entity.id
_entity.type
_entity.pdbx_description
1 polymer ?
#
loop_
_entity_poly.entity_id
_entity_poly.type
_entity_poly.pdbx_seq_one_letter_code
_entity_poly.pdbx_strand_id
1 'polypeptide(L)'
;MAASDIVVSPVDGKADLKAFIDLPKRLYAGHKGYIPHLDAERRDAFSPRKNPLFRHVEVQFFLARRAGRVVGRITAQVDRAYLERYADATGHFGCLAAEDDPAIFAALLDAAATWLRGKGLKRITGPFSLSVNEEVGLLVWGFDSRSVLLTPYDPPYAGARVEGSGYVKVKDVFSYDYDVQNAPETLGKKLMERAGMAGRVKVRSADIKKFDAEVRTLVGIFNDAWSDNWGFVPFTQAEIDHAA
;
A
#
# COMPACT_ATOMS: atom_id res chain seq x y z
N MET A 1 22.44 22.35 -4.67
CA MET A 1 21.55 23.32 -3.99
C MET A 1 21.26 22.76 -2.61
N ALA A 2 21.38 23.57 -1.56
CA ALA A 2 21.42 23.08 -0.17
C ALA A 2 20.06 22.54 0.29
N ALA A 3 20.08 21.52 1.17
CA ALA A 3 18.89 20.94 1.80
C ALA A 3 18.06 21.92 2.67
N SER A 4 18.51 23.16 2.83
CA SER A 4 17.98 24.16 3.77
C SER A 4 16.66 24.82 3.35
N ASP A 5 16.07 24.44 2.23
CA ASP A 5 14.84 25.06 1.71
C ASP A 5 13.60 24.15 1.69
N ILE A 6 13.76 22.89 2.14
CA ILE A 6 12.66 21.92 2.22
C ILE A 6 12.09 21.94 3.63
N VAL A 7 10.80 22.26 3.74
CA VAL A 7 10.04 22.18 5.00
C VAL A 7 9.09 21.00 4.90
N VAL A 8 9.22 20.04 5.81
CA VAL A 8 8.27 18.92 5.95
C VAL A 8 7.32 19.23 7.10
N SER A 9 6.02 19.19 6.83
CA SER A 9 4.98 19.45 7.84
C SER A 9 3.89 18.39 7.78
N PRO A 10 3.23 18.09 8.93
CA PRO A 10 1.99 17.34 8.94
C PRO A 10 0.97 17.94 7.96
N VAL A 11 0.18 17.08 7.32
CA VAL A 11 -1.04 17.52 6.61
C VAL A 11 -2.01 18.10 7.63
N ASP A 12 -2.39 19.36 7.43
CA ASP A 12 -3.39 20.03 8.27
C ASP A 12 -4.60 20.49 7.45
N GLY A 13 -5.76 19.95 7.81
CA GLY A 13 -7.04 20.30 7.19
C GLY A 13 -7.22 19.84 5.73
N LYS A 14 -8.32 20.31 5.13
CA LYS A 14 -8.80 19.85 3.82
C LYS A 14 -7.91 20.28 2.65
N ALA A 15 -7.26 21.44 2.76
CA ALA A 15 -6.41 21.97 1.70
C ALA A 15 -5.13 21.14 1.54
N ASP A 16 -4.47 20.80 2.64
CA ASP A 16 -3.30 19.93 2.60
C ASP A 16 -3.66 18.51 2.18
N LEU A 17 -4.78 17.97 2.66
CA LEU A 17 -5.21 16.63 2.23
C LEU A 17 -5.48 16.59 0.72
N LYS A 18 -6.09 17.65 0.16
CA LYS A 18 -6.26 17.77 -1.29
C LYS A 18 -4.91 17.82 -2.00
N ALA A 19 -3.97 18.64 -1.50
CA ALA A 19 -2.63 18.72 -2.09
C ALA A 19 -1.87 17.38 -2.01
N PHE A 20 -2.04 16.63 -0.92
CA PHE A 20 -1.51 15.29 -0.74
C PHE A 20 -2.06 14.33 -1.80
N ILE A 21 -3.38 14.33 -2.02
CA ILE A 21 -4.05 13.47 -3.02
C ILE A 21 -3.64 13.84 -4.45
N ASP A 22 -3.56 15.13 -4.77
CA ASP A 22 -3.29 15.62 -6.12
C ASP A 22 -1.83 15.48 -6.55
N LEU A 23 -0.89 15.44 -5.60
CA LEU A 23 0.54 15.51 -5.90
C LEU A 23 1.02 14.45 -6.93
N PRO A 24 0.72 13.15 -6.79
CA PRO A 24 1.16 12.16 -7.79
C PRO A 24 0.61 12.44 -9.18
N LYS A 25 -0.62 12.96 -9.29
CA LYS A 25 -1.21 13.35 -10.58
C LYS A 25 -0.38 14.41 -11.27
N ARG A 26 0.13 15.37 -10.50
CA ARG A 26 1.01 16.43 -11.00
C ARG A 26 2.39 15.90 -11.36
N LEU A 27 2.98 15.04 -10.51
CA LEU A 27 4.34 14.53 -10.69
C LEU A 27 4.45 13.53 -11.85
N TYR A 28 3.43 12.70 -12.05
CA TYR A 28 3.45 11.58 -12.98
C TYR A 28 2.59 11.84 -14.23
N ALA A 29 2.19 13.10 -14.45
CA ALA A 29 1.44 13.49 -15.63
C ALA A 29 2.22 13.11 -16.91
N GLY A 30 1.57 12.35 -17.80
CA GLY A 30 2.17 11.90 -19.06
C GLY A 30 3.04 10.65 -18.96
N HIS A 31 3.23 10.07 -17.78
CA HIS A 31 3.92 8.80 -17.64
C HIS A 31 3.01 7.66 -18.14
N LYS A 32 3.52 6.83 -19.06
CA LYS A 32 2.75 5.78 -19.77
C LYS A 32 2.09 4.76 -18.83
N GLY A 33 2.72 4.41 -17.72
CA GLY A 33 2.23 3.41 -16.76
C GLY A 33 1.39 3.97 -15.62
N TYR A 34 1.24 5.29 -15.51
CA TYR A 34 0.56 5.91 -14.39
C TYR A 34 -0.95 6.06 -14.65
N ILE A 35 -1.75 5.40 -13.81
CA ILE A 35 -3.21 5.57 -13.78
C ILE A 35 -3.58 6.23 -12.44
N PRO A 36 -4.13 7.46 -12.44
CA PRO A 36 -4.49 8.12 -11.19
C PRO A 36 -5.70 7.47 -10.55
N HIS A 37 -5.68 7.32 -9.23
CA HIS A 37 -6.88 6.97 -8.46
C HIS A 37 -7.97 8.04 -8.59
N LEU A 38 -9.20 7.60 -8.33
CA LEU A 38 -10.32 8.51 -8.17
C LEU A 38 -10.15 9.33 -6.88
N ASP A 39 -10.36 10.65 -6.96
CA ASP A 39 -10.16 11.52 -5.79
C ASP A 39 -11.17 11.22 -4.67
N ALA A 40 -12.38 10.81 -5.03
CA ALA A 40 -13.39 10.41 -4.06
C ALA A 40 -12.95 9.20 -3.24
N GLU A 41 -12.39 8.20 -3.93
CA GLU A 41 -11.86 6.98 -3.30
C GLU A 41 -10.70 7.31 -2.35
N ARG A 42 -9.73 8.15 -2.78
CA ARG A 42 -8.61 8.55 -1.92
C ARG A 42 -9.05 9.40 -0.71
N ARG A 43 -10.04 10.28 -0.87
CA ARG A 43 -10.61 11.04 0.25
C ARG A 43 -11.26 10.11 1.29
N ASP A 44 -11.91 9.05 0.83
CA ASP A 44 -12.60 8.10 1.70
C ASP A 44 -11.58 7.18 2.39
N ALA A 45 -10.61 6.67 1.63
CA ALA A 45 -9.50 5.87 2.14
C ALA A 45 -8.65 6.61 3.19
N PHE A 46 -8.48 7.93 3.07
CA PHE A 46 -7.71 8.75 4.01
C PHE A 46 -8.56 9.38 5.12
N SER A 47 -9.86 9.04 5.23
CA SER A 47 -10.73 9.59 6.26
C SER A 47 -10.88 8.63 7.44
N PRO A 48 -10.45 9.00 8.66
CA PRO A 48 -10.68 8.20 9.87
C PRO A 48 -12.16 7.95 10.17
N ARG A 49 -13.05 8.80 9.65
CA ARG A 49 -14.50 8.65 9.80
C ARG A 49 -15.08 7.57 8.88
N LYS A 50 -14.45 7.33 7.72
CA LYS A 50 -14.99 6.45 6.67
C LYS A 50 -14.24 5.13 6.58
N ASN A 51 -12.92 5.14 6.76
CA ASN A 51 -12.09 3.96 6.65
C ASN A 51 -11.88 3.32 8.04
N PRO A 52 -12.39 2.10 8.30
CA PRO A 52 -12.23 1.40 9.57
C PRO A 52 -10.77 1.05 9.90
N LEU A 53 -9.85 1.06 8.93
CA LEU A 53 -8.41 0.85 9.14
C LEU A 53 -7.87 1.79 10.25
N PHE A 54 -8.35 3.03 10.33
CA PHE A 54 -7.90 4.00 11.33
C PHE A 54 -8.29 3.64 12.78
N ARG A 55 -9.12 2.61 13.00
CA ARG A 55 -9.42 2.10 14.36
C ARG A 55 -8.21 1.43 15.01
N HIS A 56 -7.32 0.85 14.20
CA HIS A 56 -6.14 0.13 14.67
C HIS A 56 -4.82 0.57 14.03
N VAL A 57 -4.87 1.36 12.96
CA VAL A 57 -3.70 1.97 12.34
C VAL A 57 -3.69 3.47 12.63
N GLU A 58 -2.69 3.92 13.39
CA GLU A 58 -2.41 5.34 13.55
C GLU A 58 -1.55 5.81 12.37
N VAL A 59 -1.97 6.85 11.66
CA VAL A 59 -1.27 7.35 10.47
C VAL A 59 -0.98 8.83 10.58
N GLN A 60 0.25 9.22 10.26
CA GLN A 60 0.63 10.60 10.04
C GLN A 60 0.94 10.83 8.56
N PHE A 61 0.27 11.81 7.97
CA PHE A 61 0.51 12.28 6.61
C PHE A 61 1.44 13.49 6.68
N PHE A 62 2.40 13.56 5.75
CA PHE A 62 3.36 14.66 5.63
C PHE A 62 3.41 15.20 4.21
N LEU A 63 3.63 16.51 4.09
CA LEU A 63 3.97 17.19 2.85
C LEU A 63 5.35 17.82 2.96
N ALA A 64 6.17 17.66 1.94
CA ALA A 64 7.38 18.45 1.75
C ALA A 64 7.07 19.66 0.88
N ARG A 65 7.50 20.84 1.31
CA ARG A 65 7.33 22.11 0.60
C ARG A 65 8.68 22.78 0.35
N ARG A 66 8.89 23.26 -0.87
CA ARG A 66 10.02 24.12 -1.25
C ARG A 66 9.48 25.41 -1.82
N ALA A 67 9.88 26.55 -1.25
CA ALA A 67 9.34 27.87 -1.61
C ALA A 67 7.79 27.91 -1.65
N GLY A 68 7.13 27.29 -0.66
CA GLY A 68 5.67 27.23 -0.53
C GLY A 68 4.97 26.19 -1.42
N ARG A 69 5.62 25.67 -2.47
CA ARG A 69 5.08 24.64 -3.36
C ARG A 69 5.25 23.25 -2.75
N VAL A 70 4.21 22.42 -2.79
CA VAL A 70 4.31 21.00 -2.43
C VAL A 70 5.18 20.27 -3.45
N VAL A 71 6.27 19.67 -3.01
CA VAL A 71 7.25 18.95 -3.86
C VAL A 71 7.38 17.47 -3.49
N GLY A 72 6.75 17.03 -2.40
CA GLY A 72 6.78 15.65 -1.94
C GLY A 72 5.70 15.34 -0.90
N ARG A 73 5.42 14.05 -0.72
CA ARG A 73 4.49 13.54 0.29
C ARG A 73 4.94 12.17 0.80
N ILE A 74 4.59 11.83 2.02
CA ILE A 74 4.79 10.50 2.62
C ILE A 74 3.76 10.27 3.73
N THR A 75 3.42 9.02 4.01
CA THR A 75 2.74 8.61 5.24
C THR A 75 3.68 7.80 6.13
N ALA A 76 3.47 7.89 7.44
CA ALA A 76 4.05 7.01 8.44
C ALA A 76 2.91 6.35 9.23
N GLN A 77 3.01 5.05 9.51
CA GLN A 77 1.94 4.27 10.13
C GLN A 77 2.45 3.44 11.33
N VAL A 78 1.63 3.40 12.38
CA VAL A 78 1.72 2.42 13.47
C VAL A 78 0.50 1.52 13.38
N ASP A 79 0.69 0.29 12.94
CA ASP A 79 -0.35 -0.73 12.89
C ASP A 79 -0.32 -1.56 14.18
N ARG A 80 -1.36 -1.43 15.01
CA ARG A 80 -1.45 -2.17 16.27
C ARG A 80 -1.62 -3.67 16.06
N ALA A 81 -2.38 -4.09 15.05
CA ALA A 81 -2.58 -5.51 14.76
C ALA A 81 -1.28 -6.16 14.26
N TYR A 82 -0.48 -5.44 13.47
CA TYR A 82 0.88 -5.85 13.13
C TYR A 82 1.75 -6.02 14.38
N LEU A 83 1.79 -5.00 15.25
CA LEU A 83 2.65 -5.03 16.45
C LEU A 83 2.24 -6.13 17.43
N GLU A 84 0.94 -6.41 17.59
CA GLU A 84 0.43 -7.51 18.40
C GLU A 84 0.88 -8.88 17.86
N ARG A 85 0.96 -9.04 16.53
CA ARG A 85 1.36 -10.29 15.87
C ARG A 85 2.87 -10.51 15.88
N TYR A 86 3.66 -9.49 15.56
CA TYR A 86 5.11 -9.63 15.31
C TYR A 86 5.99 -9.19 16.47
N ALA A 87 5.49 -8.30 17.35
CA ALA A 87 6.19 -7.83 18.55
C ALA A 87 7.64 -7.34 18.31
N ASP A 88 7.92 -6.76 17.14
CA ASP A 88 9.27 -6.39 16.70
C ASP A 88 9.54 -4.86 16.70
N ALA A 89 8.57 -4.06 17.14
CA ALA A 89 8.60 -2.60 17.15
C ALA A 89 8.85 -1.98 15.76
N THR A 90 8.33 -2.59 14.70
CA THR A 90 8.35 -2.06 13.33
C THR A 90 7.16 -1.13 13.07
N GLY A 91 7.45 0.06 12.56
CA GLY A 91 6.47 0.94 11.92
C GLY A 91 6.58 0.89 10.41
N HIS A 92 5.63 1.51 9.73
CA HIS A 92 5.59 1.53 8.28
C HIS A 92 5.66 2.95 7.71
N PHE A 93 6.10 3.06 6.47
CA PHE A 93 5.87 4.25 5.65
C PHE A 93 5.11 3.89 4.38
N GLY A 94 4.50 4.87 3.73
CA GLY A 94 3.76 4.67 2.49
C GLY A 94 3.49 5.93 1.70
N CYS A 95 2.67 5.79 0.66
CA CYS A 95 2.20 6.89 -0.19
C CYS A 95 3.32 7.86 -0.65
N LEU A 96 4.57 7.39 -0.70
CA LEU A 96 5.74 8.20 -0.98
C LEU A 96 5.69 8.66 -2.44
N ALA A 97 5.67 9.98 -2.65
CA ALA A 97 5.77 10.55 -3.99
C ALA A 97 6.47 11.90 -3.88
N ALA A 98 7.52 12.12 -4.67
CA ALA A 98 8.32 13.34 -4.64
C ALA A 98 8.95 13.61 -6.00
N GLU A 99 9.34 14.86 -6.22
CA GLU A 99 10.20 15.25 -7.35
C GLU A 99 11.56 14.52 -7.26
N ASP A 100 12.23 14.34 -8.40
CA ASP A 100 13.51 13.62 -8.48
C ASP A 100 14.67 14.41 -7.84
N ASP A 101 14.67 14.47 -6.51
CA ASP A 101 15.65 15.20 -5.70
C ASP A 101 15.96 14.38 -4.43
N PRO A 102 17.22 13.93 -4.24
CA PRO A 102 17.63 13.19 -3.04
C PRO A 102 17.28 13.89 -1.73
N ALA A 103 17.35 15.22 -1.70
CA ALA A 103 17.09 15.98 -0.47
C ALA A 103 15.61 15.91 -0.06
N ILE A 104 14.68 15.84 -1.03
CA ILE A 104 13.24 15.72 -0.75
C ILE A 104 12.93 14.33 -0.17
N PHE A 105 13.48 13.27 -0.78
CA PHE A 105 13.29 11.91 -0.29
C PHE A 105 13.88 11.74 1.12
N ALA A 106 15.10 12.22 1.35
CA ALA A 106 15.74 12.16 2.66
C ALA A 106 14.90 12.90 3.73
N ALA A 107 14.41 14.11 3.44
CA ALA A 107 13.60 14.88 4.38
C ALA A 107 12.27 14.21 4.71
N LEU A 108 11.58 13.62 3.71
CA LEU A 108 10.32 12.90 3.92
C LEU A 108 10.54 11.63 4.76
N LEU A 109 11.54 10.82 4.43
CA LEU A 109 11.84 9.58 5.13
C LEU A 109 12.32 9.85 6.56
N ASP A 110 13.09 10.92 6.79
CA ASP A 110 13.49 11.34 8.14
C ASP A 110 12.30 11.82 8.98
N ALA A 111 11.37 12.58 8.39
CA ALA A 111 10.14 12.99 9.09
C ALA A 111 9.28 11.78 9.52
N ALA A 112 9.12 10.80 8.62
CA ALA A 112 8.42 9.55 8.93
C ALA A 112 9.14 8.76 10.04
N ALA A 113 10.46 8.57 9.92
CA ALA A 113 11.26 7.86 10.92
C ALA A 113 11.25 8.56 12.28
N THR A 114 11.32 9.89 12.31
CA THR A 114 11.26 10.69 13.54
C THR A 114 9.90 10.57 14.22
N TRP A 115 8.81 10.61 13.46
CA TRP A 115 7.47 10.39 14.01
C TRP A 115 7.33 8.99 14.61
N LEU A 116 7.77 7.95 13.90
CA LEU A 116 7.74 6.56 14.39
C LEU A 116 8.62 6.35 15.62
N ARG A 117 9.81 6.97 15.67
CA ARG A 117 10.69 6.95 16.84
C ARG A 117 10.02 7.61 18.05
N GLY A 118 9.30 8.70 17.84
CA GLY A 118 8.46 9.34 18.87
C GLY A 118 7.35 8.44 19.40
N LYS A 119 6.93 7.44 18.62
CA LYS A 119 5.99 6.38 19.02
C LYS A 119 6.67 5.15 19.66
N GLY A 120 7.99 5.20 19.87
CA GLY A 120 8.76 4.12 20.47
C GLY A 120 9.14 3.00 19.48
N LEU A 121 8.90 3.19 18.18
CA LEU A 121 9.23 2.19 17.17
C LEU A 121 10.71 2.28 16.79
N LYS A 122 11.31 1.13 16.50
CA LYS A 122 12.77 0.98 16.32
C LYS A 122 13.16 0.64 14.89
N ARG A 123 12.21 0.15 14.10
CA ARG A 123 12.39 -0.21 12.70
C ARG A 123 11.30 0.44 11.86
N ILE A 124 11.63 0.73 10.61
CA ILE A 124 10.69 1.22 9.62
C ILE A 124 10.79 0.34 8.36
N THR A 125 9.64 -0.07 7.82
CA THR A 125 9.56 -0.83 6.55
C THR A 125 8.51 -0.22 5.64
N GLY A 126 8.59 -0.49 4.34
CA GLY A 126 7.64 0.04 3.37
C GLY A 126 8.24 0.12 1.97
N PRO A 127 7.52 0.76 1.02
CA PRO A 127 6.27 1.47 1.26
C PRO A 127 5.04 0.53 1.33
N PHE A 128 4.12 0.82 2.25
CA PHE A 128 2.75 0.29 2.33
C PHE A 128 1.78 1.49 2.32
N SER A 129 0.94 1.62 1.28
CA SER A 129 -0.06 2.70 1.21
C SER A 129 -1.20 2.45 2.22
N LEU A 130 -0.92 2.80 3.49
CA LEU A 130 -1.73 2.59 4.69
C LEU A 130 -1.64 1.20 5.33
N SER A 131 -1.69 0.12 4.56
CA SER A 131 -1.59 -1.25 5.11
C SER A 131 -0.95 -2.24 4.12
N VAL A 132 -0.56 -3.41 4.62
CA VAL A 132 -0.05 -4.53 3.79
C VAL A 132 -1.11 -5.13 2.86
N ASN A 133 -2.39 -4.88 3.13
CA ASN A 133 -3.51 -5.38 2.33
C ASN A 133 -3.97 -4.37 1.25
N GLU A 134 -3.29 -3.22 1.14
CA GLU A 134 -3.51 -2.18 0.13
C GLU A 134 -2.39 -2.24 -0.93
N GLU A 135 -1.90 -1.09 -1.40
CA GLU A 135 -0.74 -1.05 -2.32
C GLU A 135 0.56 -1.27 -1.54
N VAL A 136 1.34 -2.25 -1.99
CA VAL A 136 2.57 -2.69 -1.34
C VAL A 136 3.75 -2.63 -2.30
N GLY A 137 4.87 -2.13 -1.78
CA GLY A 137 6.15 -2.14 -2.46
C GLY A 137 6.36 -0.91 -3.33
N LEU A 138 7.51 -0.88 -4.00
CA LEU A 138 7.93 0.19 -4.86
C LEU A 138 8.18 -0.39 -6.26
N LEU A 139 7.70 0.26 -7.31
CA LEU A 139 8.00 -0.18 -8.68
C LEU A 139 9.48 0.05 -9.00
N VAL A 140 10.25 -1.04 -9.04
CA VAL A 140 11.70 -1.03 -9.31
C VAL A 140 12.07 -1.71 -10.63
N TRP A 141 11.15 -2.47 -11.22
CA TRP A 141 11.33 -3.15 -12.50
C TRP A 141 9.97 -3.32 -13.20
N GLY A 142 9.97 -3.32 -14.53
CA GLY A 142 8.74 -3.47 -15.32
C GLY A 142 7.99 -2.17 -15.61
N PHE A 143 8.68 -1.01 -15.71
CA PHE A 143 8.05 0.30 -15.95
C PHE A 143 7.18 0.41 -17.22
N ASP A 144 7.35 -0.52 -18.18
CA ASP A 144 6.56 -0.63 -19.41
C ASP A 144 5.37 -1.62 -19.31
N SER A 145 5.19 -2.28 -18.16
CA SER A 145 4.10 -3.23 -17.96
C SER A 145 2.74 -2.54 -17.87
N ARG A 146 1.66 -3.31 -18.05
CA ARG A 146 0.32 -2.83 -17.77
C ARG A 146 0.18 -2.53 -16.27
N SER A 147 -0.62 -1.52 -15.94
CA SER A 147 -1.00 -1.26 -14.55
C SER A 147 -1.81 -2.45 -14.03
N VAL A 148 -1.45 -2.91 -12.83
CA VAL A 148 -2.14 -4.01 -12.14
C VAL A 148 -2.82 -3.43 -10.90
N LEU A 149 -4.03 -3.90 -10.61
CA LEU A 149 -4.79 -3.47 -9.43
C LEU A 149 -3.95 -3.73 -8.15
N LEU A 150 -3.96 -2.77 -7.22
CA LEU A 150 -3.18 -2.77 -5.97
C LEU A 150 -1.65 -2.85 -6.14
N THR A 151 -1.13 -2.67 -7.36
CA THR A 151 0.31 -2.47 -7.58
C THR A 151 0.60 -0.98 -7.73
N PRO A 152 1.49 -0.39 -6.90
CA PRO A 152 1.78 1.03 -7.00
C PRO A 152 2.55 1.36 -8.29
N TYR A 153 2.36 2.59 -8.76
CA TYR A 153 3.21 3.18 -9.79
C TYR A 153 4.21 4.13 -9.15
N ASP A 154 5.49 3.88 -9.42
CA ASP A 154 6.59 4.76 -9.02
C ASP A 154 7.48 5.08 -10.23
N PRO A 155 8.03 6.30 -10.31
CA PRO A 155 8.95 6.67 -11.39
C PRO A 155 10.30 5.94 -11.25
N PRO A 156 11.06 5.75 -12.34
CA PRO A 156 12.31 4.97 -12.32
C PRO A 156 13.38 5.43 -11.33
N TYR A 157 13.36 6.70 -10.94
CA TYR A 157 14.31 7.24 -9.95
C TYR A 157 13.96 6.88 -8.50
N ALA A 158 12.70 6.52 -8.20
CA ALA A 158 12.23 6.41 -6.81
C ALA A 158 13.01 5.36 -6.01
N GLY A 159 13.30 4.19 -6.61
CA GLY A 159 14.09 3.12 -5.98
C GLY A 159 15.45 3.60 -5.49
N ALA A 160 16.22 4.20 -6.39
CA ALA A 160 17.55 4.73 -6.07
C ALA A 160 17.50 5.86 -5.02
N ARG A 161 16.42 6.64 -4.98
CA ARG A 161 16.24 7.71 -3.96
C ARG A 161 15.94 7.16 -2.58
N VAL A 162 15.15 6.10 -2.48
CA VAL A 162 14.89 5.38 -1.22
C VAL A 162 16.17 4.70 -0.73
N GLU A 163 16.88 3.97 -1.60
CA GLU A 163 18.14 3.31 -1.25
C GLU A 163 19.23 4.33 -0.84
N GLY A 164 19.30 5.47 -1.55
CA GLY A 164 20.20 6.58 -1.23
C GLY A 164 19.93 7.23 0.14
N SER A 165 18.79 6.93 0.77
CA SER A 165 18.43 7.37 2.12
C SER A 165 18.76 6.30 3.19
N GLY A 166 19.51 5.26 2.84
CA GLY A 166 19.97 4.21 3.75
C GLY A 166 19.01 3.03 3.94
N TYR A 167 17.94 2.95 3.13
CA TYR A 167 17.03 1.81 3.13
C TYR A 167 17.62 0.66 2.31
N VAL A 168 17.32 -0.57 2.73
CA VAL A 168 17.74 -1.79 2.04
C VAL A 168 16.53 -2.65 1.70
N LYS A 169 16.60 -3.35 0.56
CA LYS A 169 15.53 -4.23 0.11
C LYS A 169 15.29 -5.38 1.09
N VAL A 170 14.02 -5.61 1.45
CA VAL A 170 13.61 -6.72 2.34
C VAL A 170 12.86 -7.84 1.60
N LYS A 171 12.15 -7.52 0.51
CA LYS A 171 11.30 -8.47 -0.21
C LYS A 171 11.06 -8.00 -1.65
N ASP A 172 10.99 -8.94 -2.58
CA ASP A 172 10.47 -8.72 -3.93
C ASP A 172 8.98 -9.12 -3.98
N VAL A 173 8.15 -8.25 -4.57
CA VAL A 173 6.73 -8.50 -4.83
C VAL A 173 6.55 -8.53 -6.34
N PHE A 174 6.03 -9.64 -6.86
CA PHE A 174 5.88 -9.85 -8.29
C PHE A 174 4.42 -9.70 -8.70
N SER A 175 4.17 -8.95 -9.76
CA SER A 175 2.92 -9.00 -10.51
C SER A 175 3.12 -9.86 -11.76
N TYR A 176 2.08 -10.61 -12.13
CA TYR A 176 2.09 -11.48 -13.30
C TYR A 176 0.98 -11.06 -14.25
N ASP A 177 1.32 -10.90 -15.53
CA ASP A 177 0.36 -10.76 -16.62
C ASP A 177 0.15 -12.14 -17.25
N TYR A 178 -1.10 -12.61 -17.29
CA TYR A 178 -1.45 -13.93 -17.78
C TYR A 178 -2.64 -13.85 -18.73
N ASP A 179 -2.42 -14.29 -19.96
CA ASP A 179 -3.47 -14.41 -20.97
C ASP A 179 -4.34 -15.63 -20.68
N VAL A 180 -5.45 -15.39 -20.00
CA VAL A 180 -6.45 -16.41 -19.68
C VAL A 180 -7.21 -16.93 -20.91
N GLN A 181 -7.24 -16.20 -22.02
CA GLN A 181 -7.96 -16.61 -23.24
C GLN A 181 -7.17 -17.66 -24.02
N ASN A 182 -5.85 -17.52 -24.05
CA ASN A 182 -4.93 -18.45 -24.71
C ASN A 182 -4.22 -19.40 -23.72
N ALA A 183 -4.66 -19.39 -22.46
CA ALA A 183 -4.16 -20.29 -21.43
C ALA A 183 -4.33 -21.76 -21.85
N PRO A 184 -3.29 -22.61 -21.76
CA PRO A 184 -3.47 -24.03 -21.95
C PRO A 184 -4.48 -24.55 -20.93
N GLU A 185 -5.63 -25.05 -21.39
CA GLU A 185 -6.80 -25.51 -20.62
C GLU A 185 -6.48 -26.51 -19.48
N THR A 186 -5.25 -27.00 -19.45
CA THR A 186 -4.87 -28.19 -18.72
C THR A 186 -4.24 -27.94 -17.36
N LEU A 187 -3.68 -26.77 -17.02
CA LEU A 187 -2.92 -26.66 -15.76
C LEU A 187 -3.83 -26.75 -14.53
N GLY A 188 -4.91 -25.96 -14.46
CA GLY A 188 -5.85 -25.97 -13.33
C GLY A 188 -6.57 -27.31 -13.18
N LYS A 189 -7.07 -27.88 -14.28
CA LYS A 189 -7.74 -29.20 -14.28
C LYS A 189 -6.79 -30.32 -13.88
N LYS A 190 -5.57 -30.36 -14.42
CA LYS A 190 -4.55 -31.37 -14.05
C LYS A 190 -4.11 -31.22 -12.60
N LEU A 191 -4.01 -30.01 -12.06
CA LEU A 191 -3.68 -29.78 -10.65
C LEU A 191 -4.81 -30.28 -9.73
N MET A 192 -6.07 -30.01 -10.06
CA MET A 192 -7.23 -30.50 -9.31
C MET A 192 -7.35 -32.03 -9.33
N GLU A 193 -7.10 -32.65 -10.49
CA GLU A 193 -7.04 -34.10 -10.64
C GLU A 193 -5.88 -34.70 -9.83
N ARG A 194 -4.68 -34.12 -9.93
CA ARG A 194 -3.48 -34.57 -9.21
C ARG A 194 -3.58 -34.40 -7.69
N ALA A 195 -4.32 -33.40 -7.21
CA ALA A 195 -4.60 -33.18 -5.80
C ALA A 195 -5.67 -34.14 -5.24
N GLY A 196 -6.25 -35.02 -6.07
CA GLY A 196 -7.32 -35.93 -5.64
C GLY A 196 -8.59 -35.20 -5.20
N MET A 197 -8.81 -33.98 -5.72
CA MET A 197 -9.94 -33.13 -5.34
C MET A 197 -11.20 -33.41 -6.17
N ALA A 198 -11.09 -34.28 -7.19
CA ALA A 198 -12.21 -34.73 -7.99
C ALA A 198 -13.30 -35.35 -7.09
N GLY A 199 -14.48 -34.73 -7.08
CA GLY A 199 -15.62 -35.16 -6.25
C GLY A 199 -15.56 -34.75 -4.77
N ARG A 200 -14.44 -34.20 -4.28
CA ARG A 200 -14.29 -33.69 -2.89
C ARG A 200 -14.54 -32.20 -2.77
N VAL A 201 -14.34 -31.45 -3.86
CA VAL A 201 -14.50 -29.99 -3.91
C VAL A 201 -15.62 -29.63 -4.87
N LYS A 202 -16.60 -28.86 -4.38
CA LYS A 202 -17.64 -28.25 -5.22
C LYS A 202 -17.30 -26.79 -5.45
N VAL A 203 -17.02 -26.43 -6.69
CA VAL A 203 -16.88 -25.03 -7.11
C VAL A 203 -18.29 -24.45 -7.31
N ARG A 204 -18.55 -23.28 -6.71
CA ARG A 204 -19.82 -22.55 -6.86
C ARG A 204 -19.54 -21.06 -6.95
N SER A 205 -20.45 -20.33 -7.57
CA SER A 205 -20.50 -18.87 -7.45
C SER A 205 -21.00 -18.47 -6.06
N ALA A 206 -20.64 -17.26 -5.63
CA ALA A 206 -21.21 -16.64 -4.43
C ALA A 206 -22.71 -16.40 -4.62
N ASP A 207 -23.51 -16.65 -3.58
CA ASP A 207 -24.93 -16.31 -3.56
C ASP A 207 -25.09 -14.85 -3.11
N ILE A 208 -25.27 -13.95 -4.07
CA ILE A 208 -25.39 -12.50 -3.81
C ILE A 208 -26.59 -12.16 -2.90
N LYS A 209 -27.60 -13.04 -2.81
CA LYS A 209 -28.71 -12.86 -1.86
C LYS A 209 -28.28 -13.05 -0.41
N LYS A 210 -27.11 -13.63 -0.17
CA LYS A 210 -26.51 -13.88 1.15
C LYS A 210 -25.17 -13.15 1.29
N PHE A 211 -25.11 -11.92 0.77
CA PHE A 211 -23.88 -11.14 0.64
C PHE A 211 -23.01 -11.16 1.90
N ASP A 212 -23.52 -10.75 3.05
CA ASP A 212 -22.76 -10.70 4.31
C ASP A 212 -22.19 -12.06 4.73
N ALA A 213 -22.94 -13.14 4.50
CA ALA A 213 -22.50 -14.49 4.85
C ALA A 213 -21.40 -14.98 3.89
N GLU A 214 -21.50 -14.63 2.60
CA GLU A 214 -20.45 -14.90 1.62
C GLU A 214 -19.18 -14.11 1.95
N VAL A 215 -19.30 -12.81 2.27
CA VAL A 215 -18.18 -11.96 2.68
C VAL A 215 -17.46 -12.55 3.90
N ARG A 216 -18.21 -12.90 4.96
CA ARG A 216 -17.61 -13.54 6.16
C ARG A 216 -16.90 -14.85 5.83
N THR A 217 -17.49 -15.68 4.97
CA THR A 217 -16.88 -16.96 4.56
C THR A 217 -15.59 -16.71 3.78
N LEU A 218 -15.60 -15.80 2.82
CA LEU A 218 -14.43 -15.46 1.99
C LEU A 218 -13.30 -14.89 2.84
N VAL A 219 -13.59 -13.97 3.76
CA VAL A 219 -12.56 -13.39 4.63
C VAL A 219 -12.03 -14.43 5.63
N GLY A 220 -12.88 -15.33 6.13
CA GLY A 220 -12.42 -16.44 6.97
C GLY A 220 -11.40 -17.33 6.25
N ILE A 221 -11.70 -17.69 4.99
CA ILE A 221 -10.76 -18.47 4.16
C ILE A 221 -9.48 -17.67 3.89
N PHE A 222 -9.60 -16.38 3.56
CA PHE A 222 -8.44 -15.53 3.31
C PHE A 222 -7.52 -15.45 4.53
N ASN A 223 -8.08 -15.14 5.71
CA ASN A 223 -7.30 -14.96 6.93
C ASN A 223 -6.59 -16.26 7.36
N ASP A 224 -7.21 -17.42 7.16
CA ASP A 224 -6.59 -18.72 7.43
C ASP A 224 -5.48 -19.02 6.43
N ALA A 225 -5.78 -18.96 5.13
CA ALA A 225 -4.84 -19.32 4.06
C ALA A 225 -3.62 -18.39 3.95
N TRP A 226 -3.77 -17.12 4.31
CA TRP A 226 -2.69 -16.12 4.26
C TRP A 226 -1.97 -15.92 5.59
N SER A 227 -2.34 -16.64 6.65
CA SER A 227 -1.80 -16.45 7.99
C SER A 227 -0.27 -16.52 8.06
N ASP A 228 0.35 -17.42 7.29
CA ASP A 228 1.81 -17.58 7.23
C ASP A 228 2.49 -16.70 6.15
N ASN A 229 1.74 -15.87 5.43
CA ASN A 229 2.31 -14.99 4.43
C ASN A 229 3.14 -13.85 5.07
N TRP A 230 4.19 -13.42 4.37
CA TRP A 230 5.09 -12.38 4.86
C TRP A 230 4.35 -11.07 5.14
N GLY A 231 4.50 -10.55 6.37
CA GLY A 231 3.92 -9.27 6.79
C GLY A 231 2.41 -9.29 6.96
N PHE A 232 1.76 -10.44 6.84
CA PHE A 232 0.31 -10.58 6.93
C PHE A 232 -0.27 -9.97 8.22
N VAL A 233 -1.36 -9.23 8.06
CA VAL A 233 -2.22 -8.71 9.13
C VAL A 233 -3.66 -9.12 8.77
N PRO A 234 -4.37 -9.84 9.66
CA PRO A 234 -5.72 -10.30 9.38
C PRO A 234 -6.69 -9.13 9.30
N PHE A 235 -7.66 -9.23 8.40
CA PHE A 235 -8.78 -8.28 8.39
C PHE A 235 -9.57 -8.39 9.69
N THR A 236 -9.82 -7.25 10.32
CA THR A 236 -10.66 -7.13 11.52
C THR A 236 -12.13 -7.24 11.15
N GLN A 237 -12.97 -7.63 12.11
CA GLN A 237 -14.42 -7.70 11.88
C GLN A 237 -15.00 -6.35 11.41
N ALA A 238 -14.46 -5.23 11.88
CA ALA A 238 -14.89 -3.90 11.46
C ALA A 238 -14.61 -3.61 9.97
N GLU A 239 -13.51 -4.13 9.43
CA GLU A 239 -13.18 -4.02 8.00
C GLU A 239 -14.04 -4.96 7.17
N ILE A 240 -14.32 -6.17 7.68
CA ILE A 240 -15.25 -7.14 7.07
C ILE A 240 -16.65 -6.53 6.95
N ASP A 241 -17.16 -5.95 8.04
CA ASP A 241 -18.51 -5.34 8.08
C ASP A 241 -18.60 -4.07 7.23
N HIS A 242 -17.48 -3.42 6.93
CA HIS A 242 -17.45 -2.25 6.03
C HIS A 242 -17.42 -2.65 4.54
N ALA A 243 -16.84 -3.82 4.25
CA ALA A 243 -16.81 -4.38 2.90
C ALA A 243 -18.13 -5.12 2.53
N ALA A 244 -18.89 -5.56 3.54
CA ALA A 244 -20.25 -6.11 3.41
C ALA A 244 -21.30 -5.00 3.22
#